data_AF-A0A2Z2HRD7-F1
#
_entry.id   AF-A0A2Z2HRD7-F1
#
_cell.length_a   1.000
_cell.length_b   1.000
_cell.length_c   1.000
_cell.angle_alpha   90.00
_cell.angle_beta   90.00
_cell.angle_gamma   90.00
#
_symmetry.space_group_name_H-M   'P 1'
#
loop_
_entity.id
_entity.type
_entity.pdbx_description
1 polymer ?
#
loop_
_entity_poly.entity_id
_entity_poly.type
_entity_poly.pdbx_seq_one_letter_code
_entity_poly.pdbx_strand_id
1 'polypeptide(L)'
;MTCSFCTDEHVPSVFVTTLRSGGYEVVTANSVFGEGTDDRSLLEYCSDADHVFITHDKKDFGGVLGSVVDHAGIVIYTDPVFLRAEPDSAVRTLE
;
A
#
# COMPACT_ATOMS: atom_id res chain seq x y z
N MET A 1 -10.50 0.37 15.73
CA MET A 1 -9.20 0.47 15.05
C MET A 1 -9.52 0.78 13.61
N THR A 2 -9.21 1.99 13.16
CA THR A 2 -9.23 2.35 11.74
C THR A 2 -7.96 1.76 11.13
N CYS A 3 -8.09 0.94 10.09
CA CYS A 3 -6.94 0.37 9.38
C CYS A 3 -6.14 1.52 8.74
N SER A 4 -4.80 1.39 8.71
CA SER A 4 -3.90 2.39 8.16
C SER A 4 -3.10 1.76 7.02
N PHE A 5 -2.92 2.50 5.92
CA PHE A 5 -2.31 1.99 4.69
C PHE A 5 -1.08 2.80 4.28
N CYS A 6 -0.08 2.10 3.74
CA CYS A 6 1.03 2.71 3.01
C CYS A 6 0.96 2.28 1.55
N THR A 7 1.23 3.20 0.61
CA THR A 7 1.08 2.96 -0.84
C THR A 7 2.35 3.34 -1.57
N ASP A 8 2.75 2.55 -2.58
CA ASP A 8 3.84 2.94 -3.50
C ASP A 8 3.40 4.06 -4.47
N GLU A 9 4.33 4.60 -5.27
CA GLU A 9 4.03 5.68 -6.22
C GLU A 9 3.17 5.28 -7.43
N HIS A 10 3.02 3.98 -7.67
CA HIS A 10 2.28 3.44 -8.80
C HIS A 10 0.82 3.19 -8.47
N VAL A 11 0.44 3.20 -7.18
CA VAL A 11 -0.95 3.14 -6.74
C VAL A 11 -1.72 4.35 -7.32
N PRO A 12 -2.85 4.12 -8.03
CA PRO A 12 -3.61 5.22 -8.60
C PRO A 12 -4.09 6.22 -7.55
N SER A 13 -3.86 7.52 -7.77
CA SER A 13 -4.25 8.58 -6.83
C SER A 13 -5.75 8.63 -6.53
N VAL A 14 -6.60 8.24 -7.48
CA VAL A 14 -8.05 8.12 -7.28
C VAL A 14 -8.38 7.06 -6.22
N PHE A 15 -7.67 5.93 -6.23
CA PHE A 15 -7.86 4.87 -5.23
C PHE A 15 -7.38 5.32 -3.85
N VAL A 16 -6.23 5.98 -3.76
CA VAL A 16 -5.74 6.61 -2.53
C VAL A 16 -6.76 7.61 -1.96
N THR A 17 -7.37 8.41 -2.84
CA THR A 17 -8.40 9.37 -2.45
C THR A 17 -9.64 8.66 -1.88
N THR A 18 -10.11 7.60 -2.54
CA THR A 18 -11.25 6.81 -2.08
C THR A 18 -10.99 6.14 -0.73
N LEU A 19 -9.80 5.56 -0.52
CA LEU A 19 -9.41 5.03 0.80
C LEU A 19 -9.51 6.10 1.89
N ARG A 20 -8.95 7.29 1.65
CA ARG A 20 -9.02 8.41 2.60
C ARG A 20 -10.46 8.87 2.84
N SER A 21 -11.29 8.94 1.80
CA SER A 21 -12.71 9.26 1.92
C SER A 21 -13.50 8.19 2.70
N GLY A 22 -13.05 6.93 2.67
CA GLY A 22 -13.57 5.83 3.48
C GLY A 22 -13.19 5.91 4.97
N GLY A 23 -12.36 6.88 5.37
CA GLY A 23 -11.92 7.08 6.76
C GLY A 23 -10.65 6.32 7.12
N TYR A 24 -9.97 5.72 6.15
CA TYR A 24 -8.67 5.10 6.36
C TYR A 24 -7.56 6.16 6.39
N GLU A 25 -6.58 5.96 7.26
CA GLU A 25 -5.33 6.71 7.17
C GLU A 25 -4.50 6.13 6.02
N VAL A 26 -3.97 7.00 5.15
CA VAL A 26 -3.19 6.57 3.99
C VAL A 26 -1.97 7.44 3.82
N VAL A 27 -0.80 6.80 3.86
CA VAL A 27 0.52 7.39 3.60
C VAL A 27 1.02 6.91 2.23
N THR A 28 1.72 7.77 1.49
CA THR A 28 2.38 7.37 0.23
C THR A 28 3.89 7.31 0.44
N ALA A 29 4.57 6.31 -0.10
CA ALA A 29 6.02 6.13 0.00
C ALA A 29 6.78 7.39 -0.41
N ASN A 30 6.39 7.99 -1.55
CA ASN A 30 6.94 9.27 -2.02
C ASN A 30 6.83 10.42 -1.00
N SER A 31 5.79 10.46 -0.17
CA SER A 31 5.63 11.53 0.83
C SER A 31 6.56 11.39 2.03
N VAL A 32 7.02 10.17 2.31
CA VAL A 32 7.88 9.86 3.47
C VAL A 32 9.34 9.88 3.07
N PHE A 33 9.67 9.34 1.89
CA PHE A 33 11.06 9.02 1.54
C PHE A 33 11.59 9.74 0.28
N GLY A 34 10.72 10.34 -0.55
CA GLY A 34 11.13 10.96 -1.82
C GLY A 34 11.56 9.96 -2.90
N GLU A 35 12.36 10.40 -3.87
CA GLU A 35 12.87 9.54 -4.96
C GLU A 35 14.05 8.66 -4.47
N GLY A 36 13.98 7.34 -4.70
CA GLY A 36 15.10 6.42 -4.49
C GLY A 36 15.10 5.64 -3.17
N THR A 37 13.91 5.27 -2.66
CA THR A 37 13.77 4.48 -1.43
C THR A 37 14.08 3.01 -1.69
N ASP A 38 14.76 2.35 -0.75
CA ASP A 38 14.98 0.90 -0.78
C ASP A 38 13.75 0.16 -0.19
N ASP A 39 13.31 -0.89 -0.88
CA ASP A 39 12.11 -1.68 -0.55
C ASP A 39 12.07 -2.18 0.89
N ARG A 40 13.23 -2.52 1.46
CA ARG A 40 13.32 -2.98 2.85
C ARG A 40 12.96 -1.86 3.82
N SER A 41 13.51 -0.67 3.59
CA SER A 41 13.28 0.49 4.46
C SER A 41 11.81 0.91 4.43
N LEU A 42 11.17 0.78 3.26
CA LEU A 42 9.74 1.03 3.10
C LEU A 42 8.89 0.04 3.91
N LEU A 43 9.19 -1.26 3.85
CA LEU A 43 8.47 -2.25 4.64
C LEU A 43 8.71 -2.12 6.14
N GLU A 44 9.95 -1.84 6.56
CA GLU A 44 10.28 -1.61 7.98
C GLU A 44 9.49 -0.41 8.53
N TYR A 45 9.36 0.67 7.75
CA TYR A 45 8.49 1.79 8.10
C TYR A 45 7.01 1.41 8.19
N CYS A 46 6.52 0.60 7.24
CA CYS A 46 5.14 0.11 7.30
C CYS A 46 4.90 -0.72 8.56
N SER A 47 5.88 -1.54 8.95
CA SER A 47 5.83 -2.34 10.18
C SER A 47 5.79 -1.46 11.42
N ASP A 48 6.69 -0.49 11.53
CA ASP A 48 6.82 0.36 12.72
C ASP A 48 5.56 1.22 12.96
N ALA A 49 4.86 1.60 11.88
CA ALA A 49 3.66 2.40 11.93
C ALA A 49 2.35 1.59 11.81
N ASP A 50 2.44 0.24 11.79
CA ASP A 50 1.32 -0.70 11.66
C ASP A 50 0.46 -0.43 10.39
N HIS A 51 1.12 -0.03 9.30
CA HIS A 51 0.50 0.18 8.01
C HIS A 51 0.45 -1.12 7.19
N VAL A 52 -0.71 -1.41 6.60
CA VAL A 52 -0.81 -2.41 5.53
C VAL A 52 -0.25 -1.81 4.24
N PHE A 53 0.75 -2.45 3.65
CA PHE A 53 1.41 -1.95 2.44
C PHE A 53 0.67 -2.39 1.18
N ILE A 54 0.35 -1.46 0.27
CA ILE A 54 -0.32 -1.70 -1.00
C ILE A 54 0.65 -1.41 -2.16
N THR A 55 0.90 -2.42 -2.98
CA THR A 55 1.83 -2.33 -4.11
C THR A 55 1.38 -3.19 -5.31
N HIS A 56 1.91 -2.91 -6.49
CA HIS A 56 1.84 -3.83 -7.63
C HIS A 56 3.10 -4.67 -7.81
N ASP A 57 4.18 -4.37 -7.07
CA ASP A 57 5.44 -5.07 -7.21
C ASP A 57 5.41 -6.40 -6.46
N LYS A 58 4.79 -7.38 -7.11
CA LYS A 58 4.74 -8.75 -6.62
C LYS A 58 6.12 -9.38 -6.49
N LYS A 59 7.05 -9.00 -7.37
CA LYS A 59 8.34 -9.69 -7.47
C LYS A 59 9.19 -9.38 -6.24
N ASP A 60 9.20 -8.12 -5.84
CA ASP A 60 10.10 -7.65 -4.80
C ASP A 60 9.46 -7.81 -3.41
N PHE A 61 8.14 -7.63 -3.28
CA PHE A 61 7.43 -7.72 -1.99
C PHE A 61 6.72 -9.06 -1.72
N GLY A 62 6.42 -9.84 -2.76
CA GLY A 62 5.74 -11.15 -2.62
C GLY A 62 6.66 -12.33 -2.30
N GLY A 63 7.97 -12.09 -2.19
CA GLY A 63 8.99 -13.13 -2.03
C GLY A 63 9.65 -13.12 -0.65
N VAL A 64 10.98 -13.25 -0.65
CA VAL A 64 11.79 -13.36 0.59
C VAL A 64 11.61 -12.13 1.48
N LEU A 65 11.56 -10.92 0.89
CA LEU A 65 11.49 -9.68 1.65
C LEU A 65 10.25 -9.61 2.55
N GLY A 66 9.05 -9.83 1.98
CA GLY A 66 7.80 -9.90 2.73
C GLY A 66 7.69 -11.10 3.68
N SER A 67 8.61 -12.08 3.62
CA SER A 67 8.66 -13.18 4.60
C SER A 67 9.65 -12.96 5.74
N VAL A 68 10.60 -12.03 5.56
CA VAL A 68 11.71 -11.78 6.50
C VAL A 68 11.49 -10.52 7.33
N VAL A 69 10.75 -9.55 6.79
CA VAL A 69 10.37 -8.32 7.50
C VAL A 69 8.99 -8.54 8.13
N ASP A 70 8.87 -8.32 9.44
CA ASP A 70 7.57 -8.30 10.11
C ASP A 70 6.73 -7.14 9.57
N HIS A 71 5.42 -7.30 9.41
CA HIS A 71 4.56 -6.26 8.87
C HIS A 71 3.07 -6.53 9.14
N ALA A 72 2.27 -5.47 9.21
CA ALA A 72 0.81 -5.57 9.40
C ALA A 72 0.09 -6.27 8.22
N GLY A 73 0.73 -6.31 7.05
CA GLY A 73 0.25 -7.03 5.86
C GLY A 73 0.71 -6.39 4.56
N ILE A 74 0.68 -7.16 3.47
CA ILE A 74 0.96 -6.68 2.11
C ILE A 74 -0.21 -7.05 1.21
N VAL A 75 -0.77 -6.04 0.53
CA VAL A 75 -1.79 -6.19 -0.50
C VAL A 75 -1.13 -5.96 -1.85
N ILE A 76 -1.17 -6.99 -2.69
CA ILE A 76 -0.64 -6.93 -4.04
C ILE A 76 -1.80 -6.82 -5.03
N TYR A 77 -1.90 -5.69 -5.71
CA TYR A 77 -2.87 -5.54 -6.80
C TYR A 77 -2.24 -5.89 -8.14
N THR A 78 -3.06 -6.42 -9.05
CA THR A 78 -2.61 -6.88 -10.38
C THR A 78 -3.28 -6.14 -11.53
N ASP A 79 -4.34 -5.39 -11.26
CA ASP A 79 -5.10 -4.64 -12.27
C ASP A 79 -5.23 -3.16 -11.87
N PRO A 80 -4.32 -2.29 -12.35
CA PRO A 80 -4.40 -0.84 -12.09
C PRO A 80 -5.60 -0.18 -12.80
N VAL A 81 -6.21 -0.82 -13.81
CA VAL A 81 -7.41 -0.30 -14.48
C VAL A 81 -8.61 -0.45 -13.57
N PHE A 82 -8.77 -1.61 -12.92
CA PHE A 82 -9.83 -1.84 -11.94
C PHE A 82 -9.80 -0.81 -10.79
N LEU A 83 -8.62 -0.56 -10.23
CA LEU A 83 -8.43 0.45 -9.17
C LEU A 83 -8.83 1.88 -9.60
N ARG A 84 -8.73 2.19 -10.90
CA ARG A 84 -9.12 3.50 -11.44
C ARG A 84 -10.60 3.56 -11.80
N ALA A 85 -11.13 2.49 -12.37
CA ALA A 85 -12.49 2.43 -12.89
C ALA A 85 -13.52 2.23 -11.77
N GLU A 86 -13.17 1.42 -10.76
CA GLU A 86 -14.07 1.02 -9.68
C GLU A 86 -13.39 1.11 -8.30
N PRO A 87 -12.86 2.30 -7.91
CA PRO A 87 -12.10 2.45 -6.67
C PRO A 87 -12.92 2.09 -5.41
N ASP A 88 -14.21 2.44 -5.37
CA ASP A 88 -15.09 2.06 -4.26
C ASP A 88 -15.31 0.55 -4.16
N SER A 89 -15.39 -0.15 -5.30
CA SER A 89 -15.48 -1.62 -5.30
C SER A 89 -14.16 -2.22 -4.81
N ALA A 90 -13.03 -1.67 -5.24
CA ALA A 90 -11.70 -2.10 -4.79
C ALA A 90 -11.50 -1.91 -3.28
N VAL A 91 -11.91 -0.77 -2.70
CA VAL A 91 -11.81 -0.54 -1.25
C VAL A 91 -12.59 -1.58 -0.46
N ARG A 92 -13.79 -1.96 -0.91
CA ARG A 92 -14.61 -2.99 -0.26
C ARG A 92 -13.98 -4.38 -0.24
N THR A 93 -13.00 -4.65 -1.09
CA THR A 93 -12.27 -5.94 -1.05
C THR A 93 -11.21 -6.01 0.05
N LEU A 94 -10.94 -4.89 0.73
CA LEU A 94 -9.99 -4.78 1.82
C LEU A 94 -10.64 -4.87 3.22
N GLU A 95 -11.98 -4.93 3.27
CA GLU A 95 -12.80 -5.07 4.48
C GLU A 95 -13.06 -6.54 4.84
#